data_AF-A0A2D5U7K1-F1
#
_entry.id   AF-A0A2D5U7K1-F1
#
_cell.length_a   1.000
_cell.length_b   1.000
_cell.length_c   1.000
_cell.angle_alpha   90.00
_cell.angle_beta   90.00
_cell.angle_gamma   90.00
#
_symmetry.space_group_name_H-M   'P 1'
#
loop_
_entity.id
_entity.type
_entity.pdbx_description
1 polymer ?
#
loop_
_entity_poly.entity_id
_entity_poly.type
_entity_poly.pdbx_seq_one_letter_code
_entity_poly.pdbx_strand_id
1 'polypeptide(L)'
;MALSVYLSAVNQKLLFAKQLIALLDSAKSSRQGAFKDSHQVEAIAQSVAVQLYQAWHFHLRDIASNYKLASPDDVTSAEILVEMLAAEDKCPAEATEMQALVADSESWVAELFNAQAQVYELPVIRKAEMDVDRLPMIAVDATNAEGAKLVEWTLERAQLWLTQLQELVERQRDMMVEF
;
A
#
# COMPACT_ATOMS: atom_id res chain seq x y z
N MET A 1 -11.66 26.38 2.74
CA MET A 1 -11.59 25.12 1.99
C MET A 1 -12.29 24.06 2.80
N ALA A 2 -13.37 23.46 2.28
CA ALA A 2 -13.90 22.25 2.88
C ALA A 2 -12.84 21.16 2.72
N LEU A 3 -12.38 20.55 3.81
CA LEU A 3 -11.50 19.38 3.73
C LEU A 3 -12.23 18.29 2.95
N SER A 4 -11.65 17.86 1.84
CA SER A 4 -12.11 16.69 1.10
C SER A 4 -12.25 15.51 2.07
N VAL A 5 -13.39 14.81 2.02
CA VAL A 5 -13.62 13.60 2.82
C VAL A 5 -12.58 12.54 2.47
N TYR A 6 -12.15 12.49 1.21
CA TYR A 6 -11.11 11.59 0.73
C TYR A 6 -9.76 11.92 1.36
N LEU A 7 -9.37 13.19 1.44
CA LEU A 7 -8.14 13.58 2.14
C LEU A 7 -8.13 13.13 3.60
N SER A 8 -9.25 13.30 4.30
CA SER A 8 -9.39 12.83 5.69
C SER A 8 -9.22 11.31 5.78
N ALA A 9 -9.74 10.58 4.79
CA ALA A 9 -9.60 9.13 4.70
C ALA A 9 -8.15 8.71 4.39
N VAL A 10 -7.44 9.38 3.48
CA VAL A 10 -6.00 9.16 3.22
C VAL A 10 -5.20 9.33 4.50
N ASN A 11 -5.38 10.44 5.21
CA ASN A 11 -4.67 10.74 6.45
C ASN A 11 -4.94 9.70 7.54
N GLN A 12 -6.18 9.22 7.66
CA GLN A 12 -6.53 8.16 8.58
C GLN A 12 -5.76 6.87 8.28
N LYS A 13 -5.67 6.48 7.01
CA LYS A 13 -4.96 5.25 6.61
C LYS A 13 -3.45 5.35 6.81
N LEU A 14 -2.86 6.50 6.49
CA LEU A 14 -1.44 6.77 6.79
C LEU A 14 -1.17 6.75 8.30
N LEU A 15 -2.09 7.29 9.12
CA LEU A 15 -1.98 7.25 10.58
C LEU A 15 -2.04 5.81 11.10
N PHE A 16 -2.96 4.98 10.60
CA PHE A 16 -3.06 3.58 11.00
C PHE A 16 -1.80 2.79 10.62
N ALA A 17 -1.26 2.99 9.42
CA ALA A 17 0.01 2.39 9.02
C ALA A 17 1.17 2.78 9.96
N LYS A 18 1.27 4.08 10.32
CA LYS A 18 2.25 4.57 11.30
C LYS A 18 2.09 3.91 12.67
N GLN A 19 0.86 3.79 13.16
CA GLN A 19 0.58 3.18 14.45
C GLN A 19 0.92 1.68 14.47
N LEU A 20 0.63 0.95 13.38
CA LEU A 20 0.98 -0.46 13.24
C LEU A 20 2.49 -0.70 13.36
N ILE A 21 3.31 0.14 12.71
CA ILE A 21 4.76 0.08 12.81
C ILE A 21 5.22 0.41 14.25
N ALA A 22 4.67 1.46 14.86
CA ALA A 22 5.02 1.86 16.22
C ALA A 22 4.70 0.79 17.29
N LEU A 23 3.63 0.01 17.09
CA LEU A 23 3.29 -1.12 17.97
C LEU A 23 4.45 -2.13 18.04
N LEU A 24 5.07 -2.45 16.89
CA LEU A 24 6.20 -3.38 16.85
C LEU A 24 7.45 -2.80 17.54
N ASP A 25 7.73 -1.51 17.36
CA ASP A 25 8.90 -0.88 17.99
C ASP A 25 8.75 -0.75 19.52
N SER A 26 7.53 -0.51 20.00
CA SER A 26 7.23 -0.53 21.43
C SER A 26 7.36 -1.93 22.03
N ALA A 27 6.95 -2.97 21.30
CA ALA A 27 7.12 -4.37 21.70
C ALA A 27 8.60 -4.77 21.81
N LYS A 28 9.44 -4.34 20.84
CA LYS A 28 10.92 -4.54 20.88
C LYS A 28 11.58 -3.96 22.12
N SER A 29 11.04 -2.86 22.65
CA SER A 29 11.63 -2.13 23.79
C SER A 29 11.24 -2.73 25.14
N SER A 30 10.20 -3.56 25.19
CA SER A 30 9.75 -4.26 26.39
C SER A 30 10.60 -5.51 26.68
N ARG A 31 11.22 -5.59 27.86
CA ARG A 31 12.16 -6.65 28.27
C ARG A 31 11.54 -8.03 28.55
N GLN A 32 10.36 -8.36 28.01
CA GLN A 32 9.85 -9.73 28.05
C GLN A 32 10.32 -10.45 26.79
N GLY A 33 11.42 -11.18 26.97
CA GLY A 33 12.23 -11.71 25.89
C GLY A 33 11.56 -12.76 25.01
N ALA A 34 12.06 -12.78 23.79
CA ALA A 34 12.45 -13.99 23.07
C ALA A 34 11.33 -14.88 22.54
N PHE A 35 10.39 -14.29 21.81
CA PHE A 35 10.08 -14.78 20.46
C PHE A 35 10.07 -13.55 19.55
N LYS A 36 11.09 -13.41 18.70
CA LYS A 36 10.97 -12.57 17.49
C LYS A 36 9.89 -13.27 16.66
N ASP A 37 8.63 -12.98 16.94
CA ASP A 37 7.56 -13.68 16.27
C ASP A 37 7.53 -13.17 14.84
N SER A 38 8.20 -13.92 13.94
CA SER A 38 8.23 -13.63 12.51
C SER A 38 6.82 -13.40 11.99
N HIS A 39 5.84 -14.09 12.60
CA HIS A 39 4.42 -13.94 12.31
C HIS A 39 3.86 -12.59 12.77
N GLN A 40 4.35 -12.01 13.87
CA GLN A 40 3.95 -10.66 14.27
C GLN A 40 4.50 -9.61 13.30
N VAL A 41 5.76 -9.75 12.87
CA VAL A 41 6.36 -8.86 11.85
C VAL A 41 5.58 -8.96 10.55
N GLU A 42 5.32 -10.18 10.09
CA GLU A 42 4.57 -10.47 8.87
C GLU A 42 3.13 -9.93 8.95
N ALA A 43 2.40 -10.20 10.03
CA ALA A 43 1.03 -9.72 10.21
C ALA A 43 0.96 -8.18 10.23
N ILE A 44 1.94 -7.50 10.83
CA ILE A 44 2.03 -6.04 10.83
C ILE A 44 2.36 -5.53 9.42
N ALA A 45 3.33 -6.12 8.74
CA ALA A 45 3.70 -5.73 7.37
C ALA A 45 2.53 -5.90 6.39
N GLN A 46 1.81 -7.01 6.46
CA GLN A 46 0.59 -7.26 5.67
C GLN A 46 -0.51 -6.24 6.01
N SER A 47 -0.72 -5.96 7.30
CA SER A 47 -1.71 -4.97 7.74
C SER A 47 -1.37 -3.57 7.22
N VAL A 48 -0.09 -3.18 7.24
CA VAL A 48 0.39 -1.91 6.67
C VAL A 48 0.11 -1.87 5.17
N ALA A 49 0.45 -2.92 4.42
CA ALA A 49 0.20 -2.98 2.98
C ALA A 49 -1.27 -2.76 2.64
N VAL A 50 -2.19 -3.38 3.39
CA VAL A 50 -3.64 -3.19 3.20
C VAL A 50 -4.09 -1.75 3.49
N GLN A 51 -3.57 -1.11 4.55
CA GLN A 51 -3.90 0.29 4.83
C GLN A 51 -3.37 1.23 3.75
N LEU A 52 -2.13 1.02 3.29
CA LEU A 52 -1.51 1.86 2.25
C LEU A 52 -2.19 1.69 0.89
N TYR A 53 -2.60 0.48 0.55
CA TYR A 53 -3.41 0.23 -0.65
C TYR A 53 -4.74 1.01 -0.60
N GLN A 54 -5.42 1.04 0.55
CA GLN A 54 -6.62 1.87 0.71
C GLN A 54 -6.32 3.37 0.64
N ALA A 55 -5.20 3.81 1.22
CA ALA A 55 -4.76 5.20 1.13
C ALA A 55 -4.52 5.64 -0.32
N TRP A 56 -3.90 4.78 -1.14
CA TRP A 56 -3.73 5.02 -2.58
C TRP A 56 -5.06 5.30 -3.28
N HIS A 57 -6.06 4.44 -3.09
CA HIS A 57 -7.37 4.61 -3.72
C HIS A 57 -8.11 5.86 -3.25
N PHE A 58 -8.04 6.17 -1.95
CA PHE A 58 -8.59 7.44 -1.46
C PHE A 58 -7.84 8.65 -2.01
N HIS A 59 -6.54 8.54 -2.25
CA HIS A 59 -5.76 9.61 -2.85
C HIS A 59 -6.14 9.85 -4.32
N LEU A 60 -6.41 8.80 -5.10
CA LEU A 60 -6.96 8.96 -6.47
C LEU A 60 -8.28 9.76 -6.46
N ARG A 61 -9.17 9.46 -5.50
CA ARG A 61 -10.44 10.18 -5.34
C ARG A 61 -10.26 11.59 -4.81
N ASP A 62 -9.21 11.81 -4.00
CA ASP A 62 -8.85 13.15 -3.55
C ASP A 62 -8.36 14.02 -4.71
N ILE A 63 -7.50 13.47 -5.59
CA ILE A 63 -7.09 14.14 -6.83
C ILE A 63 -8.32 14.47 -7.69
N ALA A 64 -9.19 13.48 -7.94
CA ALA A 64 -10.43 13.66 -8.69
C ALA A 64 -11.30 14.78 -8.11
N SER A 65 -11.46 14.81 -6.78
CA SER A 65 -12.23 15.83 -6.07
C SER A 65 -11.59 17.22 -6.17
N ASN A 66 -10.26 17.33 -6.10
CA ASN A 66 -9.56 18.62 -6.24
C ASN A 66 -9.72 19.19 -7.66
N TYR A 67 -9.68 18.35 -8.69
CA TYR A 67 -9.96 18.74 -10.07
C TYR A 67 -11.46 18.87 -10.39
N LYS A 68 -12.34 18.79 -9.39
CA LYS A 68 -13.79 19.01 -9.48
C LYS A 68 -14.51 18.04 -10.44
N LEU A 69 -14.03 16.80 -10.54
CA LEU A 69 -14.78 15.75 -11.24
C LEU A 69 -16.15 15.57 -10.59
N ALA A 70 -17.19 15.39 -11.40
CA ALA A 70 -18.57 15.26 -10.92
C ALA A 70 -18.79 14.04 -10.02
N SER A 71 -18.11 12.93 -10.30
CA SER A 71 -18.23 11.66 -9.58
C SER A 71 -16.85 11.12 -9.16
N PRO A 72 -16.20 11.68 -8.12
CA PRO A 72 -14.89 11.18 -7.67
C PRO A 72 -14.92 9.71 -7.21
N ASP A 73 -16.07 9.21 -6.75
CA ASP A 73 -16.22 7.82 -6.29
C ASP A 73 -16.07 6.77 -7.40
N ASP A 74 -16.30 7.14 -8.66
CA ASP A 74 -16.16 6.27 -9.82
C ASP A 74 -14.68 5.99 -10.17
N VAL A 75 -13.76 6.77 -9.59
CA VAL A 75 -12.32 6.56 -9.74
C VAL A 75 -11.87 5.38 -8.90
N THR A 76 -11.67 4.23 -9.57
CA THR A 76 -11.19 2.98 -8.96
C THR A 76 -9.77 2.58 -9.38
N SER A 77 -9.17 3.28 -10.36
CA SER A 77 -7.79 3.06 -10.79
C SER A 77 -7.16 4.34 -11.33
N ALA A 78 -5.84 4.34 -11.50
CA ALA A 78 -5.12 5.49 -12.06
C ALA A 78 -5.49 5.73 -13.53
N GLU A 79 -5.75 4.66 -14.28
CA GLU A 79 -6.21 4.74 -15.67
C GLU A 79 -7.58 5.41 -15.77
N ILE A 80 -8.53 5.01 -14.92
CA ILE A 80 -9.87 5.62 -14.86
C ILE A 80 -9.76 7.09 -14.46
N LEU A 81 -8.89 7.45 -13.51
CA LEU A 81 -8.65 8.84 -13.14
C LEU A 81 -8.22 9.67 -14.36
N VAL A 82 -7.23 9.19 -15.11
CA VAL A 82 -6.72 9.87 -16.30
C VAL A 82 -7.79 9.97 -17.39
N GLU A 83 -8.54 8.90 -17.65
CA GLU A 83 -9.63 8.88 -18.63
C GLU A 83 -10.74 9.88 -18.30
N MET A 84 -11.19 9.90 -17.03
CA MET A 84 -12.24 10.82 -16.58
C MET A 84 -11.79 12.29 -16.63
N LEU A 85 -10.55 12.58 -16.27
CA LEU A 85 -10.00 13.94 -16.35
C LEU A 85 -9.83 14.38 -17.81
N ALA A 86 -9.34 13.48 -18.68
CA ALA A 86 -9.19 13.76 -20.11
C ALA A 86 -10.54 14.04 -20.79
N ALA A 87 -11.63 13.40 -20.35
CA ALA A 87 -12.98 13.68 -20.83
C ALA A 87 -13.47 15.10 -20.49
N GLU A 88 -12.88 15.76 -19.49
CA GLU A 88 -13.10 17.17 -19.15
C GLU A 88 -11.98 18.09 -19.67
N ASP A 89 -11.17 17.63 -20.64
CA ASP A 89 -10.00 18.32 -21.20
C ASP A 89 -8.93 18.69 -20.14
N LYS A 90 -8.84 17.93 -19.04
CA LYS A 90 -7.85 18.09 -17.96
C LYS A 90 -6.80 16.97 -18.02
N CYS A 91 -5.52 17.31 -17.89
CA CYS A 91 -4.45 16.33 -17.80
C CYS A 91 -3.43 16.78 -16.74
N PRO A 92 -3.75 16.64 -15.45
CA PRO A 92 -2.86 17.05 -14.37
C PRO A 92 -1.68 16.09 -14.22
N ALA A 93 -0.55 16.63 -13.76
CA ALA A 93 0.70 15.89 -13.59
C ALA A 93 0.56 14.79 -12.53
N GLU A 94 -0.27 15.01 -11.52
CA GLU A 94 -0.58 14.10 -10.43
C GLU A 94 -1.23 12.83 -10.97
N ALA A 95 -2.26 12.94 -11.82
CA ALA A 95 -2.95 11.78 -12.39
C ALA A 95 -2.03 10.96 -13.32
N THR A 96 -1.22 11.64 -14.13
CA THR A 96 -0.25 10.98 -15.01
C THR A 96 0.88 10.32 -14.24
N GLU A 97 1.34 10.91 -13.14
CA GLU A 97 2.30 10.29 -12.22
C GLU A 97 1.75 9.02 -11.57
N MET A 98 0.50 9.05 -11.10
CA MET A 98 -0.15 7.86 -10.52
C MET A 98 -0.22 6.72 -11.53
N GLN A 99 -0.56 7.02 -12.79
CA GLN A 99 -0.59 6.04 -13.87
C GLN A 99 0.82 5.51 -14.19
N ALA A 100 1.82 6.39 -14.25
CA ALA A 100 3.19 6.01 -14.53
C ALA A 100 3.75 5.06 -13.45
N LEU A 101 3.46 5.32 -12.18
CA LEU A 101 3.87 4.46 -11.07
C LEU A 101 3.24 3.07 -11.15
N VAL A 102 1.98 2.96 -11.57
CA VAL A 102 1.31 1.64 -11.75
C VAL A 102 1.85 0.91 -12.97
N ALA A 103 2.17 1.63 -14.05
CA ALA A 103 2.70 1.04 -15.29
C ALA A 103 4.15 0.52 -15.13
N ASP A 104 4.93 1.12 -14.22
CA ASP A 104 6.28 0.67 -13.91
C ASP A 104 6.27 -0.54 -12.96
N SER A 105 6.59 -1.72 -13.52
CA SER A 105 6.67 -2.97 -12.76
C SER A 105 7.77 -3.01 -11.70
N GLU A 106 8.74 -2.11 -11.75
CA GLU A 106 9.82 -1.98 -10.77
C GLU A 106 9.51 -0.92 -9.71
N SER A 107 8.37 -0.24 -9.80
CA SER A 107 7.97 0.77 -8.84
C SER A 107 7.60 0.18 -7.48
N TRP A 108 7.74 1.00 -6.45
CA TRP A 108 7.29 0.64 -5.11
C TRP A 108 5.76 0.42 -5.05
N VAL A 109 4.98 1.00 -5.98
CA VAL A 109 3.53 0.81 -6.08
C VAL A 109 3.23 -0.57 -6.64
N ALA A 110 3.93 -1.01 -7.68
CA ALA A 110 3.79 -2.36 -8.22
C ALA A 110 4.18 -3.42 -7.18
N GLU A 111 5.24 -3.17 -6.39
CA GLU A 111 5.61 -4.01 -5.25
C GLU A 111 4.49 -4.05 -4.19
N LEU A 112 3.95 -2.89 -3.78
CA LEU A 112 2.87 -2.79 -2.80
C LEU A 112 1.58 -3.47 -3.28
N PHE A 113 1.22 -3.35 -4.55
CA PHE A 113 0.02 -3.96 -5.12
C PHE A 113 0.14 -5.49 -5.16
N ASN A 114 1.31 -6.00 -5.57
CA ASN A 114 1.59 -7.43 -5.51
C ASN A 114 1.56 -7.95 -4.06
N ALA A 115 2.13 -7.19 -3.11
CA ALA A 115 2.08 -7.51 -1.70
C ALA A 115 0.63 -7.59 -1.21
N GLN A 116 -0.17 -6.56 -1.47
CA GLN A 116 -1.56 -6.53 -1.05
C GLN A 116 -2.39 -7.66 -1.69
N ALA A 117 -2.16 -8.00 -2.96
CA ALA A 117 -2.82 -9.13 -3.61
C ALA A 117 -2.52 -10.46 -2.91
N GLN A 118 -1.25 -10.70 -2.56
CA GLN A 118 -0.80 -11.92 -1.86
C GLN A 118 -1.43 -12.10 -0.47
N VAL A 119 -1.90 -11.03 0.18
CA VAL A 119 -2.64 -11.14 1.46
C VAL A 119 -3.95 -11.92 1.30
N TYR A 120 -4.56 -11.88 0.11
CA TYR A 120 -5.83 -12.57 -0.20
C TYR A 120 -5.64 -13.89 -0.93
N GLU A 121 -4.40 -14.23 -1.30
CA GLU A 121 -4.06 -15.52 -1.89
C GLU A 121 -3.96 -16.60 -0.81
N LEU A 122 -4.19 -17.86 -1.21
CA LEU A 122 -3.93 -18.98 -0.33
C LEU A 122 -2.42 -19.08 -0.07
N PRO A 123 -1.98 -19.27 1.19
CA PRO A 123 -0.59 -19.55 1.48
C PRO A 123 -0.10 -20.73 0.64
N VAL A 124 0.96 -20.53 -0.13
CA VAL A 124 1.55 -21.60 -0.96
C VAL A 124 2.27 -22.57 -0.02
N ILE A 125 1.54 -23.53 0.53
CA ILE A 125 2.10 -24.61 1.34
C ILE A 125 2.76 -25.62 0.38
N ARG A 126 4.03 -25.40 0.04
CA ARG A 126 4.85 -26.51 -0.49
C ARG A 126 5.10 -27.45 0.69
N LYS A 127 4.59 -28.69 0.60
CA LYS A 127 4.71 -29.74 1.62
C LYS A 127 6.17 -29.91 2.08
N ALA A 128 6.53 -29.27 3.17
CA ALA A 128 7.59 -29.74 4.06
C ALA A 128 6.91 -30.62 5.12
N GLU A 129 7.55 -31.73 5.49
CA GLU A 129 7.03 -32.71 6.46
C GLU A 129 6.52 -32.02 7.73
N MET A 130 5.30 -32.39 8.14
CA MET A 130 4.59 -31.81 9.28
C MET A 130 5.34 -32.08 10.59
N ASP A 131 5.84 -31.02 11.22
CA ASP A 131 6.12 -30.99 12.66
C ASP A 131 4.97 -30.20 13.32
N VAL A 132 4.30 -30.81 14.30
CA VAL A 132 3.01 -30.35 14.86
C VAL A 132 3.15 -29.01 15.61
N ASP A 133 4.38 -28.60 15.93
CA ASP A 133 4.71 -27.32 16.59
C ASP A 133 5.39 -26.29 15.64
N ARG A 134 5.45 -26.54 14.32
CA ARG A 134 6.07 -25.62 13.36
C ARG A 134 5.18 -25.34 12.16
N LEU A 135 5.01 -24.05 11.87
CA LEU A 135 4.50 -23.63 10.56
C LEU A 135 5.47 -24.08 9.46
N PRO A 136 4.96 -24.49 8.28
CA PRO A 136 5.77 -25.07 7.21
C PRO A 136 6.92 -24.14 6.82
N MET A 137 8.15 -24.63 6.89
CA MET A 137 9.34 -23.91 6.45
C MET A 137 9.32 -23.80 4.91
N ILE A 138 9.25 -22.59 4.39
CA ILE A 138 9.20 -22.31 2.95
C ILE A 138 10.58 -22.56 2.32
N ALA A 139 10.64 -23.44 1.32
CA ALA A 139 11.80 -23.60 0.45
C ALA A 139 11.88 -22.44 -0.55
N VAL A 140 13.08 -21.90 -0.71
CA VAL A 140 13.44 -20.72 -1.52
C VAL A 140 13.35 -21.05 -3.02
N ASP A 141 12.14 -21.00 -3.56
CA ASP A 141 11.89 -20.72 -4.97
C ASP A 141 10.95 -19.52 -5.00
N ALA A 142 11.50 -18.38 -5.40
CA ALA A 142 10.94 -17.03 -5.22
C ALA A 142 9.75 -16.70 -6.15
N THR A 143 8.88 -17.67 -6.43
CA THR A 143 7.65 -17.47 -7.21
C THR A 143 6.50 -18.29 -6.63
N ASN A 144 5.31 -17.70 -6.53
CA ASN A 144 4.09 -18.42 -6.18
C ASN A 144 3.71 -19.41 -7.31
N ALA A 145 2.64 -20.20 -7.13
CA ALA A 145 2.19 -21.18 -8.13
C ALA A 145 1.85 -20.57 -9.52
N GLU A 146 1.67 -19.25 -9.57
CA GLU A 146 1.31 -18.48 -10.76
C GLU A 146 2.49 -17.66 -11.32
N GLY A 147 3.70 -17.82 -10.78
CA GLY A 147 4.91 -17.14 -11.26
C GLY A 147 5.11 -15.72 -10.70
N ALA A 148 4.24 -15.24 -9.81
CA ALA A 148 4.40 -13.93 -9.17
C ALA A 148 5.51 -13.98 -8.12
N LYS A 149 6.35 -12.92 -8.06
CA LYS A 149 7.42 -12.81 -7.07
C LYS A 149 6.84 -12.83 -5.66
N LEU A 150 7.29 -13.78 -4.84
CA LEU A 150 6.91 -13.83 -3.43
C LEU A 150 7.40 -12.56 -2.72
N VAL A 151 6.52 -11.89 -1.99
CA VAL A 151 6.88 -10.69 -1.22
C VAL A 151 7.54 -11.11 0.08
N GLU A 152 8.71 -10.53 0.35
CA GLU A 152 9.38 -10.68 1.64
C GLU A 152 8.74 -9.73 2.66
N TRP A 153 7.93 -10.27 3.56
CA TRP A 153 7.22 -9.51 4.58
C TRP A 153 8.15 -9.02 5.69
N THR A 154 8.77 -7.87 5.46
CA THR A 154 9.68 -7.22 6.41
C THR A 154 9.15 -5.86 6.86
N LEU A 155 9.61 -5.42 8.04
CA LEU A 155 9.25 -4.10 8.55
C LEU A 155 9.89 -3.00 7.70
N GLU A 156 11.09 -3.24 7.19
CA GLU A 156 11.84 -2.33 6.33
C GLU A 156 11.08 -2.04 5.03
N ARG A 157 10.45 -3.07 4.42
CA ARG A 157 9.57 -2.90 3.26
C ARG A 157 8.32 -2.10 3.60
N ALA A 158 7.63 -2.45 4.69
CA ALA A 158 6.44 -1.72 5.14
C ALA A 158 6.74 -0.23 5.41
N GLN A 159 7.89 0.06 6.02
CA GLN A 159 8.33 1.43 6.27
C GLN A 159 8.67 2.17 4.96
N LEU A 160 9.31 1.51 4.00
CA LEU A 160 9.58 2.10 2.69
C LEU A 160 8.28 2.52 2.00
N TRP A 161 7.29 1.62 1.88
CA TRP A 161 6.02 1.93 1.22
C TRP A 161 5.28 3.07 1.93
N LEU A 162 5.29 3.09 3.26
CA LEU A 162 4.68 4.17 4.04
C LEU A 162 5.35 5.51 3.73
N THR A 163 6.69 5.57 3.76
CA THR A 163 7.44 6.79 3.49
C THR A 163 7.19 7.28 2.06
N GLN A 164 7.29 6.39 1.07
CA GLN A 164 7.06 6.73 -0.34
C GLN A 164 5.64 7.26 -0.60
N LEU A 165 4.62 6.60 -0.07
CA LEU A 165 3.23 7.05 -0.23
C LEU A 165 2.99 8.38 0.49
N GLN A 166 3.56 8.56 1.69
CA GLN A 166 3.41 9.82 2.42
C GLN A 166 4.07 10.98 1.67
N GLU A 167 5.30 10.81 1.19
CA GLU A 167 6.01 11.84 0.40
C GLU A 167 5.27 12.17 -0.90
N LEU A 168 4.73 11.16 -1.59
CA LEU A 168 3.90 11.34 -2.79
C LEU A 168 2.66 12.18 -2.49
N VAL A 169 1.89 11.81 -1.47
CA VAL A 169 0.65 12.49 -1.08
C VAL A 169 0.93 13.92 -0.64
N GLU A 170 1.95 14.15 0.19
CA GLU A 170 2.31 15.49 0.66
C GLU A 170 2.72 16.38 -0.51
N ARG A 171 3.62 15.92 -1.39
CA ARG A 171 4.06 16.68 -2.56
C ARG A 171 2.91 17.00 -3.52
N GLN A 172 2.08 16.01 -3.87
CA GLN A 172 0.96 16.23 -4.79
C GLN A 172 -0.09 17.17 -4.21
N ARG A 173 -0.33 17.11 -2.89
CA ARG A 173 -1.23 18.06 -2.23
C ARG A 173 -0.72 19.49 -2.29
N ASP A 174 0.58 19.69 -2.05
CA ASP A 174 1.16 21.02 -2.15
C ASP A 174 1.00 21.59 -3.57
N MET A 175 1.21 20.77 -4.60
CA MET A 175 0.97 21.17 -6.00
C MET A 175 -0.51 21.47 -6.30
N MET A 176 -1.45 20.67 -5.80
CA MET A 176 -2.88 20.88 -6.04
C MET A 176 -3.45 22.13 -5.35
N VAL A 177 -2.82 22.62 -4.27
CA VAL A 177 -3.25 23.85 -3.57
C VAL A 177 -2.89 25.12 -4.35
N GLU A 178 -1.99 25.03 -5.34
CA GLU A 178 -1.56 26.16 -6.15
C GLU A 178 -2.51 26.52 -7.31
N PHE A 179 -3.60 25.77 -7.52
CA PHE A 179 -4.57 25.92 -8.63
C PHE A 179 -6.01 26.15 -8.17
#